data_AF-A0A7S0NZE9-F1
#
_entry.id   AF-A0A7S0NZE9-F1
#
_cell.length_a   1.000
_cell.length_b   1.000
_cell.length_c   1.000
_cell.angle_alpha   90.00
_cell.angle_beta   90.00
_cell.angle_gamma   90.00
#
_symmetry.space_group_name_H-M   'P 1'
#
loop_
_entity.id
_entity.type
_entity.pdbx_description
1 polymer ?
#
loop_
_entity_poly.entity_id
_entity_poly.type
_entity_poly.pdbx_seq_one_letter_code
_entity_poly.pdbx_strand_id
1 'polypeptide(L)'
;RLVREAPGGRLLKRSRYNNAGYDLLGHIIYLVSQQRADAFIRERIFEPLGMRGAGFQADEHPDEAAPFDADGQRGIKEQQNWHCGNAFAVCTIRDAHAFLQKYDGLLDPAHLRAYRSLCFFRREGGIETLLHTGSGDFAAEHATGSKSFYRALSRSVVIDMRSEYGSLKLVVAQNRSGSNAVLEPPRGMGNR
;
A
#
# COMPACT_ATOMS: atom_id res chain seq x y z
N ARG A 1 11.28 33.78 7.93
CA ARG A 1 12.27 34.35 6.98
C ARG A 1 12.31 33.44 5.76
N LEU A 2 11.63 33.89 4.69
CA LEU A 2 11.72 33.51 3.27
C LEU A 2 11.48 32.05 2.85
N VAL A 3 10.21 31.76 2.57
CA VAL A 3 9.81 30.94 1.43
C VAL A 3 10.38 31.59 0.18
N ARG A 4 11.21 30.88 -0.58
CA ARG A 4 11.54 31.24 -1.97
C ARG A 4 10.71 30.35 -2.87
N GLU A 5 9.78 30.95 -3.59
CA GLU A 5 9.20 30.35 -4.78
C GLU A 5 10.32 30.10 -5.80
N ALA A 6 10.40 28.88 -6.31
CA ALA A 6 11.22 28.59 -7.47
C ALA A 6 10.43 28.97 -8.73
N PRO A 7 10.98 29.75 -9.67
CA PRO A 7 10.34 30.01 -10.94
C PRO A 7 10.26 28.69 -11.74
N GLY A 8 9.05 28.25 -12.08
CA GLY A 8 8.83 27.08 -12.95
C GLY A 8 8.07 25.89 -12.35
N GLY A 9 7.27 26.06 -11.30
CA GLY A 9 6.17 25.14 -10.97
C GLY A 9 6.53 23.67 -10.74
N ARG A 10 7.77 23.33 -10.37
CA ARG A 10 8.13 21.96 -9.97
C ARG A 10 7.93 21.78 -8.47
N LEU A 11 6.80 21.14 -8.12
CA LEU A 11 6.57 20.64 -6.77
C LEU A 11 7.69 19.67 -6.35
N LEU A 12 8.24 19.96 -5.17
CA LEU A 12 9.13 19.22 -4.26
C LEU A 12 9.77 17.91 -4.79
N LYS A 13 11.08 18.00 -5.07
CA LYS A 13 11.93 16.92 -5.64
C LYS A 13 12.44 15.87 -4.64
N ARG A 14 11.81 15.69 -3.47
CA ARG A 14 12.14 14.63 -2.49
C ARG A 14 10.89 14.18 -1.73
N SER A 15 10.23 13.15 -2.23
CA SER A 15 9.15 12.46 -1.51
C SER A 15 9.79 11.52 -0.48
N ARG A 16 9.90 11.95 0.77
CA ARG A 16 10.27 11.02 1.85
C ARG A 16 9.02 10.28 2.30
N TYR A 17 9.09 8.96 2.29
CA TYR A 17 8.04 8.10 2.85
C TYR A 17 7.78 8.48 4.32
N ASN A 18 6.51 8.67 4.67
CA ASN A 18 6.11 9.10 6.01
C ASN A 18 4.74 8.53 6.39
N ASN A 19 4.73 7.52 7.28
CA ASN A 19 3.52 6.91 7.81
C ASN A 19 2.60 7.92 8.51
N ALA A 20 3.16 8.89 9.24
CA ALA A 20 2.34 9.88 9.95
C ALA A 20 1.51 10.77 9.00
N GLY A 21 1.98 10.98 7.76
CA GLY A 21 1.20 11.70 6.75
C GLY A 21 -0.05 10.94 6.33
N TYR A 22 0.04 9.62 6.26
CA TYR A 22 -1.11 8.77 5.96
C TYR A 22 -2.06 8.64 7.15
N ASP A 23 -1.55 8.61 8.38
CA ASP A 23 -2.41 8.65 9.58
C ASP A 23 -3.20 9.95 9.67
N LEU A 24 -2.57 11.07 9.31
CA LEU A 24 -3.27 12.35 9.19
C LEU A 24 -4.34 12.30 8.09
N LEU A 25 -4.09 11.63 6.96
CA LEU A 25 -5.10 11.40 5.93
C LEU A 25 -6.29 10.59 6.47
N GLY A 26 -6.03 9.53 7.24
CA GLY A 26 -7.08 8.77 7.94
C GLY A 26 -7.90 9.63 8.91
N HIS A 27 -7.24 10.57 9.62
CA HIS A 27 -7.92 11.53 10.47
C HIS A 27 -8.75 12.55 9.67
N ILE A 28 -8.26 13.02 8.53
CA ILE A 28 -9.02 13.91 7.62
C ILE A 28 -10.27 13.20 7.10
N ILE A 29 -10.16 11.93 6.69
CA ILE A 29 -11.32 11.13 6.30
C ILE A 29 -12.35 11.11 7.43
N TYR A 30 -11.92 10.87 8.67
CA TYR A 30 -12.81 10.91 9.83
C TYR A 30 -13.51 12.25 10.00
N LEU A 31 -12.77 13.37 9.96
CA LEU A 31 -13.36 14.70 10.14
C LEU A 31 -14.37 15.05 9.04
N VAL A 32 -14.09 14.68 7.79
CA VAL A 32 -14.94 15.04 6.64
C VAL A 32 -16.14 14.11 6.51
N SER A 33 -15.95 12.81 6.71
CA SER A 33 -17.02 11.80 6.54
C SER A 33 -17.82 11.53 7.79
N GLN A 34 -17.31 11.91 8.98
CA GLN A 34 -17.82 11.50 10.29
C GLN A 34 -17.85 9.96 10.48
N GLN A 35 -17.06 9.23 9.69
CA GLN A 35 -16.90 7.79 9.78
C GLN A 35 -15.47 7.44 10.15
N ARG A 36 -15.27 6.32 10.86
CA ARG A 36 -13.92 5.76 10.99
C ARG A 36 -13.39 5.39 9.61
N ALA A 37 -12.08 5.56 9.40
CA ALA A 37 -11.46 5.35 8.09
C ALA A 37 -11.63 3.92 7.59
N ASP A 38 -11.58 2.93 8.48
CA ASP A 38 -11.82 1.52 8.15
C ASP A 38 -13.24 1.27 7.62
N ALA A 39 -14.25 1.82 8.29
CA ALA A 39 -15.64 1.78 7.85
C ALA A 39 -15.81 2.48 6.50
N PHE A 40 -15.23 3.67 6.34
CA PHE A 40 -15.27 4.43 5.09
C PHE A 40 -14.64 3.67 3.93
N ILE A 41 -13.45 3.08 4.11
CA ILE A 41 -12.76 2.29 3.08
C ILE A 41 -13.59 1.05 2.71
N ARG A 42 -14.20 0.38 3.70
CA ARG A 42 -15.06 -0.78 3.43
C ARG A 42 -16.26 -0.38 2.55
N GLU A 43 -17.00 0.65 2.94
CA GLU A 43 -18.20 1.15 2.24
C GLU A 43 -17.87 1.72 0.84
N ARG A 44 -16.77 2.48 0.73
CA ARG A 44 -16.47 3.28 -0.49
C ARG A 44 -15.49 2.62 -1.45
N ILE A 45 -14.75 1.60 -1.00
CA ILE A 45 -13.73 0.93 -1.82
C ILE A 45 -13.99 -0.56 -1.88
N PHE A 46 -14.05 -1.27 -0.74
CA PHE A 46 -14.11 -2.73 -0.79
C PHE A 46 -15.44 -3.24 -1.36
N GLU A 47 -16.57 -2.73 -0.86
CA GLU A 47 -17.90 -3.16 -1.28
C GLU A 47 -18.16 -2.87 -2.77
N PRO A 48 -17.93 -1.65 -3.31
CA PRO A 48 -18.22 -1.36 -4.71
C PRO A 48 -17.32 -2.15 -5.69
N LEU A 49 -16.12 -2.52 -5.26
CA LEU A 49 -15.19 -3.31 -6.08
C LEU A 49 -15.44 -4.83 -5.97
N GLY A 50 -16.25 -5.25 -5.00
CA GLY A 50 -16.55 -6.65 -4.71
C GLY A 50 -15.41 -7.38 -3.97
N MET A 51 -14.61 -6.64 -3.19
CA MET A 51 -13.46 -7.15 -2.44
C MET A 51 -13.90 -7.83 -1.12
N ARG A 52 -14.57 -8.98 -1.23
CA ARG A 52 -15.25 -9.62 -0.09
C ARG A 52 -14.31 -10.25 0.94
N GLY A 53 -13.06 -10.53 0.57
CA GLY A 53 -12.03 -11.01 1.50
C GLY A 53 -11.13 -9.90 2.03
N ALA A 54 -11.45 -8.63 1.73
CA ALA A 54 -10.71 -7.49 2.25
C ALA A 54 -11.28 -7.00 3.58
N GLY A 55 -10.39 -6.58 4.46
CA GLY A 55 -10.70 -6.07 5.79
C GLY A 55 -9.51 -5.35 6.38
N PHE A 56 -9.46 -5.29 7.70
CA PHE A 56 -8.35 -4.69 8.44
C PHE A 56 -7.71 -5.68 9.38
N GLN A 57 -6.45 -5.48 9.77
CA GLN A 57 -5.68 -6.41 10.59
C GLN A 57 -6.35 -6.76 11.93
N ALA A 58 -7.10 -5.82 12.50
CA ALA A 58 -7.91 -6.03 13.70
C ALA A 58 -9.12 -6.96 13.48
N ASP A 59 -9.55 -7.16 12.24
CA ASP A 59 -10.57 -8.14 11.87
C ASP A 59 -9.90 -9.52 11.85
N GLU A 60 -10.47 -10.49 12.57
CA GLU A 60 -10.05 -11.89 12.46
C GLU A 60 -10.61 -12.50 11.18
N HIS A 61 -9.76 -13.18 10.40
CA HIS A 61 -10.18 -13.93 9.23
C HIS A 61 -9.72 -15.39 9.34
N PRO A 62 -10.60 -16.39 9.18
CA PRO A 62 -10.27 -17.80 9.42
C PRO A 62 -9.17 -18.32 8.50
N ASP A 63 -9.11 -17.82 7.27
CA ASP A 63 -8.12 -18.21 6.26
C ASP A 63 -6.93 -17.23 6.18
N GLU A 64 -6.70 -16.40 7.19
CA GLU A 64 -5.56 -15.48 7.17
C GLU A 64 -4.23 -16.23 7.22
N ALA A 65 -3.35 -15.92 6.28
CA ALA A 65 -2.02 -16.53 6.24
C ALA A 65 -1.20 -16.12 7.47
N ALA A 66 -0.71 -17.10 8.22
CA ALA A 66 0.22 -16.83 9.31
C ALA A 66 1.56 -16.32 8.74
N PRO A 67 2.12 -15.22 9.28
CA PRO A 67 3.45 -14.75 8.93
C PRO A 67 4.54 -15.59 9.62
N PHE A 68 5.67 -15.79 8.95
CA PHE A 68 6.83 -16.49 9.50
C PHE A 68 8.12 -15.73 9.23
N ASP A 69 9.10 -15.86 10.10
CA ASP A 69 10.45 -15.38 9.80
C ASP A 69 11.29 -16.41 9.01
N ALA A 70 12.58 -16.13 8.85
CA ALA A 70 13.50 -17.03 8.15
C ALA A 70 13.68 -18.37 8.89
N ASP A 71 13.60 -18.35 10.22
CA ASP A 71 13.81 -19.50 11.11
C ASP A 71 12.51 -20.29 11.35
N GLY A 72 11.38 -19.81 10.83
CA GLY A 72 10.06 -20.43 10.97
C GLY A 72 9.29 -19.98 12.22
N GLN A 73 9.78 -18.96 12.94
CA GLN A 73 9.06 -18.34 14.04
C GLN A 73 7.83 -17.60 13.51
N ARG A 74 6.66 -17.85 14.10
CA ARG A 74 5.42 -17.15 13.74
C ARG A 74 5.48 -15.70 14.20
N GLY A 75 5.11 -14.79 13.31
CA GLY A 75 4.96 -13.37 13.62
C GLY A 75 3.67 -13.05 14.40
N ILE A 76 3.71 -11.93 15.11
CA ILE A 76 2.59 -11.34 15.83
C ILE A 76 2.08 -10.14 15.02
N LYS A 77 0.77 -9.96 14.98
CA LYS A 77 0.13 -8.79 14.37
C LYS A 77 0.53 -7.52 15.12
N GLU A 78 0.93 -6.49 14.38
CA GLU A 78 1.08 -5.16 14.94
C GLU A 78 -0.26 -4.59 15.42
N GLN A 79 -0.21 -3.69 16.39
CA GLN A 79 -1.38 -2.99 16.84
C GLN A 79 -1.83 -1.98 15.77
N GLN A 80 -3.00 -2.22 15.20
CA GLN A 80 -3.66 -1.27 14.30
C GLN A 80 -3.91 0.06 15.03
N ASN A 81 -3.51 1.16 14.41
CA ASN A 81 -3.85 2.49 14.92
C ASN A 81 -5.31 2.85 14.57
N TRP A 82 -5.89 3.78 15.34
CA TRP A 82 -7.31 4.15 15.22
C TRP A 82 -7.71 4.67 13.84
N HIS A 83 -6.78 5.30 13.12
CA HIS A 83 -7.07 5.97 11.84
C HIS A 83 -6.81 5.10 10.62
N CYS A 84 -6.12 3.97 10.77
CA CYS A 84 -5.85 2.97 9.73
C CYS A 84 -5.33 3.57 8.41
N GLY A 85 -4.69 4.74 8.49
CA GLY A 85 -4.41 5.55 7.31
C GLY A 85 -3.16 5.07 6.60
N ASN A 86 -2.18 4.60 7.36
CA ASN A 86 -0.84 4.26 6.88
C ASN A 86 -0.65 2.80 6.46
N ALA A 87 -1.46 1.86 6.96
CA ALA A 87 -1.25 0.42 6.83
C ALA A 87 -2.53 -0.38 7.20
N PHE A 88 -2.38 -1.65 7.59
CA PHE A 88 -3.41 -2.51 8.19
C PHE A 88 -4.52 -3.05 7.29
N ALA A 89 -4.69 -2.57 6.06
CA ALA A 89 -5.59 -3.21 5.12
C ALA A 89 -5.05 -4.62 4.76
N VAL A 90 -5.88 -5.64 4.97
CA VAL A 90 -5.58 -7.03 4.60
C VAL A 90 -6.57 -7.47 3.52
N CYS A 91 -6.12 -8.28 2.57
CA CYS A 91 -7.00 -8.77 1.51
C CYS A 91 -6.44 -10.05 0.87
N THR A 92 -7.28 -10.75 0.13
CA THR A 92 -6.83 -11.86 -0.72
C THR A 92 -6.17 -11.34 -2.00
N ILE A 93 -5.37 -12.18 -2.66
CA ILE A 93 -4.83 -11.87 -4.01
C ILE A 93 -5.96 -11.56 -5.00
N ARG A 94 -7.12 -12.23 -4.87
CA ARG A 94 -8.30 -12.01 -5.71
C ARG A 94 -8.88 -10.61 -5.51
N ASP A 95 -8.96 -10.14 -4.28
CA ASP A 95 -9.45 -8.80 -3.96
C ASP A 95 -8.50 -7.72 -4.48
N ALA A 96 -7.19 -7.89 -4.27
CA ALA A 96 -6.18 -6.97 -4.83
C ALA A 96 -6.24 -6.92 -6.37
N HIS A 97 -6.50 -8.05 -7.02
CA HIS A 97 -6.73 -8.09 -8.46
C HIS A 97 -8.03 -7.36 -8.87
N ALA A 98 -9.12 -7.55 -8.13
CA ALA A 98 -10.37 -6.81 -8.36
C ALA A 98 -10.17 -5.30 -8.23
N PHE A 99 -9.37 -4.86 -7.25
CA PHE A 99 -8.97 -3.46 -7.13
C PHE A 99 -8.28 -2.96 -8.39
N LEU A 100 -7.23 -3.65 -8.85
CA LEU A 100 -6.50 -3.25 -10.07
C LEU A 100 -7.39 -3.16 -11.32
N GLN A 101 -8.44 -3.97 -11.39
CA GLN A 101 -9.35 -3.98 -12.53
C GLN A 101 -10.36 -2.85 -12.54
N LYS A 102 -10.75 -2.33 -11.37
CA LYS A 102 -11.99 -1.55 -11.22
C LYS A 102 -11.84 -0.23 -10.45
N TYR A 103 -10.67 0.04 -9.83
CA TYR A 103 -10.51 1.22 -8.97
C TYR A 103 -10.80 2.55 -9.68
N ASP A 104 -10.59 2.60 -11.00
CA ASP A 104 -10.81 3.79 -11.80
C ASP A 104 -12.29 4.17 -11.89
N GLY A 105 -13.20 3.20 -11.78
CA GLY A 105 -14.64 3.43 -11.70
C GLY A 105 -15.10 4.08 -10.39
N LEU A 106 -14.25 4.16 -9.35
CA LEU A 106 -14.58 4.83 -8.08
C LEU A 106 -14.43 6.35 -8.15
N LEU A 107 -13.73 6.85 -9.16
CA LEU A 107 -13.33 8.25 -9.25
C LEU A 107 -13.93 8.88 -10.50
N ASP A 108 -14.41 10.11 -10.39
CA ASP A 108 -14.71 10.90 -11.58
C ASP A 108 -13.41 11.18 -12.38
N PRO A 109 -13.52 11.63 -13.65
CA PRO A 109 -12.35 11.84 -14.49
C PRO A 109 -11.32 12.83 -13.93
N ALA A 110 -11.74 13.83 -13.16
CA ALA A 110 -10.81 14.81 -12.58
C ALA A 110 -10.02 14.19 -11.42
N HIS A 111 -10.71 13.48 -10.52
CA HIS A 111 -10.08 12.79 -9.40
C HIS A 111 -9.19 11.62 -9.87
N LEU A 112 -9.59 10.89 -10.91
CA LEU A 112 -8.77 9.83 -11.49
C LEU A 112 -7.46 10.39 -12.08
N ARG A 113 -7.51 11.54 -12.76
CA ARG A 113 -6.29 12.22 -13.25
C ARG A 113 -5.39 12.67 -12.11
N ALA A 114 -5.96 13.22 -11.04
CA ALA A 114 -5.21 13.59 -9.85
C ALA A 114 -4.55 12.36 -9.20
N TYR A 115 -5.28 11.27 -9.03
CA TYR A 115 -4.77 10.01 -8.49
C TYR A 115 -3.62 9.43 -9.33
N ARG A 116 -3.76 9.40 -10.65
CA ARG A 116 -2.71 8.95 -11.59
C ARG A 116 -1.52 9.89 -11.71
N SER A 117 -1.58 11.08 -11.09
CA SER A 117 -0.44 11.99 -10.99
C SER A 117 0.44 11.72 -9.76
N LEU A 118 -0.01 10.84 -8.85
CA LEU A 118 0.76 10.47 -7.66
C LEU A 118 2.02 9.70 -8.03
N CYS A 119 3.02 9.72 -7.14
CA CYS A 119 4.36 9.15 -7.37
C CYS A 119 4.39 7.63 -7.57
N PHE A 120 3.29 6.93 -7.27
CA PHE A 120 3.11 5.50 -7.53
C PHE A 120 2.90 5.18 -9.02
N PHE A 121 2.52 6.19 -9.79
CA PHE A 121 2.35 6.09 -11.23
C PHE A 121 3.59 6.60 -11.94
N ARG A 122 4.03 5.85 -12.95
CA ARG A 122 5.12 6.22 -13.85
C ARG A 122 4.65 6.11 -15.28
N ARG A 123 5.17 6.99 -16.14
CA ARG A 123 4.95 6.93 -17.57
C ARG A 123 6.29 6.93 -18.29
N GLU A 124 6.58 5.83 -18.99
CA GLU A 124 7.83 5.63 -19.72
C GLU A 124 7.53 4.94 -21.04
N GLY A 125 8.01 5.48 -22.17
CA GLY A 125 7.83 4.85 -23.48
C GLY A 125 6.38 4.58 -23.89
N GLY A 126 5.43 5.39 -23.42
CA GLY A 126 4.00 5.17 -23.67
C GLY A 126 3.31 4.17 -22.73
N ILE A 127 4.06 3.55 -21.80
CA ILE A 127 3.55 2.63 -20.81
C ILE A 127 3.25 3.39 -19.51
N GLU A 128 2.00 3.33 -19.06
CA GLU A 128 1.58 3.78 -17.73
C GLU A 128 1.73 2.61 -16.75
N THR A 129 2.51 2.78 -15.68
CA THR A 129 2.75 1.76 -14.66
C THR A 129 2.33 2.27 -13.30
N LEU A 130 1.41 1.57 -12.64
CA LEU A 130 1.25 1.62 -11.20
C LEU A 130 2.16 0.55 -10.59
N LEU A 131 3.08 0.95 -9.72
CA LEU A 131 3.90 0.04 -8.92
C LEU A 131 3.74 0.39 -7.44
N HIS A 132 3.31 -0.58 -6.66
CA HIS A 132 3.23 -0.46 -5.22
C HIS A 132 3.86 -1.69 -4.56
N THR A 133 4.69 -1.45 -3.55
CA THR A 133 5.28 -2.49 -2.72
C THR A 133 4.81 -2.28 -1.29
N GLY A 134 4.10 -3.26 -0.73
CA GLY A 134 3.72 -3.30 0.66
C GLY A 134 4.67 -4.18 1.46
N SER A 135 4.96 -3.78 2.68
CA SER A 135 5.48 -4.68 3.72
C SER A 135 4.39 -4.77 4.78
N GLY A 136 3.92 -5.99 5.08
CA GLY A 136 2.82 -6.11 6.03
C GLY A 136 3.28 -6.02 7.47
N ASP A 137 2.32 -5.65 8.32
CA ASP A 137 2.48 -5.20 9.69
C ASP A 137 2.57 -6.37 10.68
N PHE A 138 3.43 -7.34 10.38
CA PHE A 138 3.70 -8.47 11.27
C PHE A 138 5.12 -8.36 11.78
N ALA A 139 5.27 -8.42 13.11
CA ALA A 139 6.55 -8.38 13.79
C ALA A 139 6.87 -9.73 14.43
N ALA A 140 8.11 -10.19 14.30
CA ALA A 140 8.66 -11.15 15.24
C ALA A 140 9.44 -10.38 16.30
N GLU A 141 9.24 -10.69 17.58
CA GLU A 141 10.15 -10.26 18.63
C GLU A 141 11.45 -11.06 18.50
N HIS A 142 12.43 -10.50 17.80
CA HIS A 142 13.80 -11.04 17.84
C HIS A 142 14.51 -10.44 19.05
N ALA A 143 14.51 -11.17 20.18
CA ALA A 143 15.37 -10.88 21.31
C ALA A 143 16.81 -11.32 20.98
N THR A 144 17.60 -10.45 20.35
CA THR A 144 19.06 -10.59 20.30
C THR A 144 19.69 -9.65 21.31
N GLY A 145 19.69 -10.06 22.58
CA GLY A 145 20.16 -9.25 23.71
C GLY A 145 19.12 -8.21 24.19
N SER A 146 19.58 -7.08 24.72
CA SER A 146 18.72 -6.05 25.34
C SER A 146 17.94 -5.14 24.36
N LYS A 147 17.85 -5.50 23.08
CA LYS A 147 17.14 -4.72 22.05
C LYS A 147 16.28 -5.61 21.17
N SER A 148 14.97 -5.48 21.29
CA SER A 148 14.01 -6.02 20.33
C SER A 148 13.96 -5.10 19.10
N PHE A 149 14.06 -5.67 17.89
CA PHE A 149 13.93 -4.92 16.64
C PHE A 149 12.71 -5.41 15.86
N TYR A 150 11.94 -4.46 15.31
CA TYR A 150 10.82 -4.74 14.44
C TYR A 150 11.29 -5.22 13.06
N ARG A 151 10.70 -6.30 12.55
CA ARG A 151 10.95 -6.80 11.19
C ARG A 151 9.64 -7.22 10.55
N ALA A 152 9.29 -6.59 9.43
CA ALA A 152 8.15 -6.99 8.62
C ALA A 152 8.35 -8.41 8.06
N LEU A 153 7.40 -9.29 8.36
CA LEU A 153 7.45 -10.71 7.99
C LEU A 153 6.65 -11.06 6.72
N SER A 154 5.89 -10.11 6.19
CA SER A 154 5.14 -10.29 4.96
C SER A 154 5.44 -9.17 3.96
N ARG A 155 5.24 -9.45 2.67
CA ARG A 155 5.40 -8.48 1.60
C ARG A 155 4.36 -8.68 0.51
N SER A 156 4.04 -7.60 -0.17
CA SER A 156 3.23 -7.63 -1.37
C SER A 156 3.83 -6.74 -2.45
N VAL A 157 3.63 -7.13 -3.70
CA VAL A 157 3.96 -6.33 -4.87
C VAL A 157 2.73 -6.30 -5.76
N VAL A 158 2.33 -5.10 -6.14
CA VAL A 158 1.19 -4.83 -7.00
C VAL A 158 1.69 -4.02 -8.20
N ILE A 159 1.45 -4.55 -9.40
CA ILE A 159 1.84 -3.95 -10.67
C ILE A 159 0.62 -3.89 -11.58
N ASP A 160 0.37 -2.73 -12.17
CA ASP A 160 -0.56 -2.57 -13.29
C ASP A 160 0.13 -1.75 -14.38
N MET A 161 0.46 -2.39 -15.49
CA MET A 161 1.06 -1.80 -16.67
C MET A 161 0.02 -1.69 -17.77
N ARG A 162 -0.04 -0.54 -18.43
CA ARG A 162 -1.02 -0.24 -19.48
C ARG A 162 -0.32 0.42 -20.65
N SER A 163 -0.63 -0.03 -21.87
CA SER A 163 -0.16 0.54 -23.12
C SER A 163 -1.30 0.56 -24.14
N GLU A 164 -1.05 1.10 -25.33
CA GLU A 164 -1.99 1.02 -26.46
C GLU A 164 -2.27 -0.43 -26.90
N TYR A 165 -1.39 -1.38 -26.58
CA TYR A 165 -1.49 -2.78 -26.98
C TYR A 165 -2.17 -3.68 -25.94
N GLY A 166 -2.44 -3.17 -24.73
CA GLY A 166 -3.11 -3.94 -23.68
C GLY A 166 -2.68 -3.58 -22.27
N SER A 167 -3.02 -4.45 -21.31
CA SER A 167 -2.62 -4.28 -19.91
C SER A 167 -2.12 -5.57 -19.28
N LEU A 168 -1.16 -5.44 -18.38
CA LEU A 168 -0.64 -6.51 -17.53
C LEU A 168 -0.88 -6.13 -16.07
N LYS A 169 -1.52 -7.02 -15.32
CA LYS A 169 -1.76 -6.86 -13.88
C LYS A 169 -1.10 -8.02 -13.14
N LEU A 170 -0.30 -7.72 -12.13
CA LEU A 170 0.39 -8.71 -11.31
C LEU A 170 0.21 -8.35 -9.83
N VAL A 171 -0.16 -9.36 -9.05
CA VAL A 171 -0.19 -9.28 -7.59
C VAL A 171 0.62 -10.45 -7.05
N VAL A 172 1.61 -10.14 -6.22
CA VAL A 172 2.41 -11.13 -5.48
C VAL A 172 2.24 -10.84 -3.99
N ALA A 173 2.01 -11.88 -3.19
CA ALA A 173 1.96 -11.79 -1.74
C ALA A 173 2.82 -12.90 -1.14
N GLN A 174 3.52 -12.58 -0.05
CA GLN A 174 4.42 -13.48 0.64
C GLN A 174 4.24 -13.31 2.16
N ASN A 175 4.19 -14.43 2.89
CA ASN A 175 4.03 -14.49 4.34
C ASN A 175 5.29 -14.97 5.07
N ARG A 176 6.47 -14.87 4.45
CA ARG A 176 7.75 -15.26 5.07
C ARG A 176 8.81 -14.17 4.93
N SER A 177 9.61 -13.92 5.96
CA SER A 177 10.80 -13.06 5.84
C SER A 177 11.98 -13.83 5.23
N GLY A 178 12.85 -13.15 4.47
CA GLY A 178 14.14 -13.70 4.06
C GLY A 178 14.31 -14.11 2.60
N SER A 179 13.25 -14.23 1.80
CA SER A 179 13.40 -14.15 0.35
C SER A 179 13.04 -12.76 -0.11
N ASN A 180 14.04 -12.04 -0.60
CA ASN A 180 13.81 -10.90 -1.43
C ASN A 180 12.96 -11.37 -2.63
N ALA A 181 11.64 -11.16 -2.59
CA ALA A 181 10.84 -10.98 -3.81
C ALA A 181 11.27 -9.66 -4.46
N VAL A 182 12.56 -9.52 -4.70
CA VAL A 182 13.16 -8.42 -5.39
C VAL A 182 13.04 -8.81 -6.84
N LEU A 183 11.92 -8.41 -7.44
CA LEU A 183 12.04 -7.84 -8.77
C LEU A 183 12.99 -6.66 -8.56
N GLU A 184 14.30 -6.85 -8.81
CA GLU A 184 15.22 -5.72 -8.79
C GLU A 184 14.63 -4.75 -9.80
N PRO A 185 14.20 -3.55 -9.35
CA PRO A 185 13.68 -2.60 -10.30
C PRO A 185 14.85 -2.34 -11.28
N PRO A 186 14.61 -2.39 -12.61
CA PRO A 186 15.67 -2.26 -13.61
C PRO A 186 16.61 -1.11 -13.24
N ARG A 187 17.92 -1.34 -13.34
CA ARG A 187 18.96 -0.38 -12.92
C ARG A 187 18.57 1.04 -13.34
N GLY A 188 18.32 1.91 -12.36
CA GLY A 188 17.78 3.26 -12.56
C GLY A 188 16.46 3.55 -11.83
N MET A 189 15.78 2.53 -11.31
CA MET A 189 14.51 2.64 -10.60
C MET A 189 14.60 2.45 -9.07
N GLY A 190 15.72 2.83 -8.45
CA GLY A 190 15.86 2.81 -6.99
C GLY A 190 14.95 3.85 -6.30
N ASN A 191 14.39 3.47 -5.15
CA ASN A 191 13.72 4.40 -4.24
C ASN A 191 14.69 5.54 -3.89
N ARG A 192 14.35 6.76 -4.29
CA ARG A 192 14.95 8.01 -3.81
C ARG A 192 13.99 8.73 -2.90
#